data_AF-A0A2M8PKZ9-F1
#
_entry.id   AF-A0A2M8PKZ9-F1
#
_cell.length_a   1.000
_cell.length_b   1.000
_cell.length_c   1.000
_cell.angle_alpha   90.00
_cell.angle_beta   90.00
_cell.angle_gamma   90.00
#
_symmetry.space_group_name_H-M   'P 1'
#
loop_
_entity.id
_entity.type
_entity.pdbx_description
1 polymer ?
#
loop_
_entity_poly.entity_id
_entity_poly.type
_entity_poly.pdbx_seq_one_letter_code
_entity_poly.pdbx_strand_id
1 'polypeptide(L)' 'MVTQTTEGVKISVITYYQPEYSRPLSNEFMFAYQISIENTGSHTVQLISRHWYIIDSN' A
#
# COMPACT_ATOMS: atom_id res chain seq x y z
N MET A 1 -1.47 -10.20 -0.34
CA MET A 1 -2.45 -9.09 -0.30
C MET A 1 -2.84 -8.88 1.15
N VAL A 2 -2.80 -7.65 1.64
CA VAL A 2 -3.22 -7.29 3.00
C VAL A 2 -4.44 -6.38 2.90
N THR A 3 -5.42 -6.56 3.78
CA THR A 3 -6.67 -5.80 3.77
C THR A 3 -7.04 -5.36 5.17
N GLN A 4 -7.56 -4.14 5.30
CA GLN A 4 -8.11 -3.61 6.53
C GLN A 4 -9.34 -2.74 6.24
N THR A 5 -10.35 -2.81 7.10
CA THR A 5 -11.55 -1.98 7.02
C THR A 5 -11.67 -1.13 8.28
N THR A 6 -11.89 0.17 8.10
CA THR A 6 -12.12 1.14 9.18
C THR A 6 -13.28 2.04 8.79
N GLU A 7 -14.26 2.23 9.68
CA GLU A 7 -15.40 3.14 9.43
C GLU A 7 -16.08 2.93 8.05
N GLY A 8 -16.20 1.68 7.60
CA GLY A 8 -16.83 1.34 6.31
C GLY A 8 -15.95 1.57 5.07
N VAL A 9 -14.71 2.02 5.21
CA VAL A 9 -13.74 2.12 4.12
C VAL A 9 -12.77 0.94 4.18
N LYS A 10 -12.77 0.12 3.13
CA LYS A 10 -11.88 -1.05 3.01
C LYS A 10 -10.69 -0.69 2.13
N ILE A 11 -9.50 -0.85 2.67
CA ILE A 11 -8.23 -0.67 1.98
C ILE A 11 -7.60 -2.04 1.74
N SER A 12 -7.21 -2.31 0.51
CA SER A 12 -6.47 -3.53 0.16
C SER A 12 -5.19 -3.21 -0.58
N VAL A 13 -4.10 -3.87 -0.21
CA VAL A 13 -2.76 -3.62 -0.75
C VAL A 13 -2.16 -4.91 -1.28
N ILE A 14 -1.67 -4.85 -2.52
CA ILE A 14 -0.84 -5.89 -3.14
C ILE A 14 0.54 -5.30 -3.36
N THR A 15 1.58 -6.02 -2.94
CA THR A 15 2.98 -5.60 -3.06
C THR A 15 3.71 -6.49 -4.06
N TYR A 16 4.57 -5.89 -4.86
CA TYR A 16 5.36 -6.56 -5.89
C TYR A 16 6.82 -6.17 -5.72
N TYR A 17 7.70 -7.14 -5.47
CA TYR A 17 9.13 -6.91 -5.64
C TYR A 17 9.46 -6.75 -7.13
N GLN A 18 10.32 -5.80 -7.46
CA GLN A 18 10.68 -5.47 -8.84
C GLN A 18 12.15 -5.86 -9.09
N PRO A 19 12.42 -7.11 -9.49
CA PRO A 19 13.78 -7.61 -9.61
C PRO A 19 14.59 -6.89 -10.68
N GLU A 20 13.99 -6.48 -11.80
CA GLU A 20 14.70 -5.76 -12.88
C GLU A 20 15.21 -4.38 -12.43
N TYR A 21 14.60 -3.80 -11.39
CA TYR A 21 14.91 -2.47 -10.87
C TYR A 21 15.62 -2.50 -9.51
N SER A 22 16.02 -3.69 -9.04
CA SER A 22 16.66 -3.86 -7.74
C SER A 22 18.12 -4.26 -7.89
N ARG A 23 18.97 -3.83 -6.95
CA ARG A 23 20.38 -4.26 -6.83
C ARG A 23 20.65 -4.78 -5.41
N PRO A 24 20.28 -6.04 -5.11
CA PRO A 24 20.39 -6.59 -3.76
C PRO A 24 21.80 -6.57 -3.18
N LEU A 25 22.83 -6.76 -4.02
CA LEU A 25 24.24 -6.72 -3.59
C LEU A 25 24.67 -5.31 -3.13
N SER A 26 23.95 -4.28 -3.54
CA SER A 26 24.15 -2.88 -3.13
C SER A 26 23.14 -2.43 -2.08
N ASN A 27 22.33 -3.34 -1.51
CA ASN A 27 21.21 -3.04 -0.62
C ASN A 27 20.16 -2.07 -1.21
N GLU A 28 19.99 -2.05 -2.53
CA GLU A 28 18.96 -1.26 -3.21
C GLU A 28 17.79 -2.16 -3.62
N PHE A 29 16.59 -1.92 -3.09
CA PHE A 29 15.42 -2.77 -3.34
C PHE A 29 14.25 -1.91 -3.83
N MET A 30 13.67 -2.29 -4.97
CA MET A 30 12.49 -1.65 -5.54
C MET A 30 11.25 -2.51 -5.31
N PHE A 31 10.20 -1.87 -4.79
CA PHE A 31 8.88 -2.47 -4.61
C PHE A 31 7.81 -1.57 -5.23
N ALA A 32 6.87 -2.18 -5.94
CA ALA A 32 5.64 -1.54 -6.38
C ALA A 32 4.49 -1.98 -5.48
N TYR A 33 3.48 -1.13 -5.33
CA TYR A 33 2.25 -1.49 -4.63
C TYR A 33 1.01 -1.04 -5.42
N GLN A 34 -0.03 -1.87 -5.37
CA GLN A 34 -1.36 -1.55 -5.88
C GLN A 34 -2.31 -1.45 -4.69
N ILE A 35 -2.98 -0.30 -4.56
CA ILE A 35 -3.93 -0.02 -3.48
C ILE A 35 -5.32 0.11 -4.06
N SER A 36 -6.25 -0.69 -3.54
CA SER A 36 -7.69 -0.57 -3.80
C SER A 36 -8.36 0.04 -2.59
N ILE A 37 -9.10 1.14 -2.81
CA ILE A 37 -9.89 1.84 -1.80
C ILE A 37 -11.35 1.64 -2.16
N GLU A 38 -12.11 0.98 -1.29
CA GLU A 38 -13.52 0.66 -1.50
C GLU A 38 -14.36 1.26 -0.38
N ASN A 39 -15.34 2.09 -0.75
CA ASN A 39 -16.36 2.55 0.18
C ASN A 39 -17.47 1.49 0.30
N THR A 40 -17.50 0.81 1.43
CA THR A 40 -18.54 -0.19 1.77
C THR A 40 -19.61 0.38 2.71
N GLY A 41 -19.52 1.66 3.05
CA GLY A 41 -20.49 2.36 3.89
C GLY A 41 -21.67 2.92 3.11
N SER A 42 -22.67 3.43 3.84
CA SER A 42 -23.88 4.03 3.29
C SER A 42 -23.73 5.50 2.89
N HIS A 43 -22.63 6.16 3.27
CA HIS A 43 -22.38 7.57 2.99
C HIS A 43 -21.26 7.73 1.98
N THR A 44 -21.37 8.74 1.11
CA THR A 44 -20.26 9.11 0.21
C THR A 44 -19.08 9.64 1.03
N VAL A 45 -17.88 9.21 0.68
CA VAL A 45 -16.63 9.64 1.30
C VAL A 45 -15.68 10.20 0.26
N GLN A 46 -14.72 11.01 0.70
CA GLN A 46 -13.67 11.57 -0.14
C GLN A 46 -12.31 11.29 0.50
N LEU A 47 -11.37 10.79 -0.29
CA LEU A 47 -9.97 10.71 0.13
C LEU A 47 -9.36 12.11 0.09
N ILE A 48 -9.01 12.66 1.25
CA ILE A 48 -8.41 13.99 1.35
C ILE A 48 -6.89 13.92 1.26
N SER A 49 -6.28 13.02 2.02
CA SER A 49 -4.83 12.89 2.13
C SER A 49 -4.41 11.46 2.45
N ARG A 50 -3.12 11.16 2.24
CA ARG A 50 -2.49 9.90 2.65
C ARG A 50 -1.21 10.20 3.42
N HIS A 51 -0.87 9.32 4.36
CA HIS A 51 0.38 9.35 5.11
C HIS A 51 0.97 7.95 5.11
N TRP A 52 2.25 7.83 4.76
CA TRP A 52 2.97 6.57 4.78
C TRP A 52 3.99 6.58 5.89
N TYR A 53 4.00 5.51 6.67
CA TYR A 53 5.09 5.19 7.57
C TYR A 53 5.78 3.94 7.04
N ILE A 54 6.95 4.13 6.43
CA ILE A 54 7.74 3.07 5.79
C ILE A 54 8.99 2.87 6.64
N ILE A 55 9.22 1.63 7.06
CA ILE A 55 10.35 1.25 7.90
C ILE A 55 11.17 0.23 7.11
N ASP A 56 12.50 0.37 7.12
CA ASP A 56 13.39 -0.67 6.61
C ASP A 56 13.61 -1.74 7.69
N SER A 57 14.54 -2.66 7.48
CA SER A 57 14.83 -3.75 8.42
C SER A 57 15.95 -3.45 9.42
N ASN A 58 16.45 -2.21 9.49
CA ASN A 58 17.59 -1.83 10.33
C ASN A 58 17.20 -1.45 11.76
#